data_AF-A0A7X1I6Y4-F1
#
_entry.id   AF-A0A7X1I6Y4-F1
#
_cell.length_a   1.000
_cell.length_b   1.000
_cell.length_c   1.000
_cell.angle_alpha   90.00
_cell.angle_beta   90.00
_cell.angle_gamma   90.00
#
_symmetry.space_group_name_H-M   'P 1'
#
loop_
_entity.id
_entity.type
_entity.pdbx_description
1 polymer ?
#
loop_
_entity_poly.entity_id
_entity_poly.type
_entity_poly.pdbx_seq_one_letter_code
_entity_poly.pdbx_strand_id
1 'polypeptide(L)' 'MEVRFGTSRAGAVDAALYTTASVDAVVPAHPEVDWEQLRAVEKGRRSPLAALAKQAAPA' A
#
# COMPACT_ATOMS: atom_id res chain seq x y z
N MET A 1 0.87 13.61 9.31
CA MET A 1 -0.27 14.52 9.04
C MET A 1 -1.39 13.67 8.46
N GLU A 2 -2.64 13.92 8.80
CA GLU A 2 -3.78 13.11 8.34
C GLU A 2 -4.78 14.03 7.64
N VAL A 3 -5.40 13.52 6.57
CA VAL A 3 -6.43 14.22 5.81
C VAL A 3 -7.75 13.47 5.94
N ARG A 4 -8.79 14.24 6.25
CA ARG A 4 -10.13 13.73 6.38
C ARG A 4 -10.83 13.78 5.02
N PHE A 5 -11.14 12.62 4.46
CA PHE A 5 -11.88 12.49 3.22
C PHE A 5 -13.36 12.20 3.47
N GLY A 6 -14.23 12.95 2.79
CA GLY A 6 -15.68 12.78 2.84
C GLY A 6 -16.37 13.82 3.71
N THR A 7 -17.40 14.45 3.15
CA THR A 7 -18.34 15.34 3.87
C THR A 7 -19.73 14.70 4.01
N SER A 8 -19.87 13.43 3.63
CA SER A 8 -21.18 12.79 3.38
C SER A 8 -21.58 11.79 4.47
N ARG A 9 -22.87 11.44 4.48
CA ARG A 9 -23.56 10.57 5.45
C ARG A 9 -22.94 9.17 5.64
N ALA A 10 -22.13 8.70 4.67
CA ALA A 10 -21.40 7.43 4.76
C ALA A 10 -20.19 7.47 5.72
N GLY A 11 -19.90 8.63 6.31
CA GLY A 11 -18.79 8.83 7.25
C GLY A 11 -17.56 9.40 6.58
N ALA A 12 -16.72 10.01 7.40
CA ALA A 12 -15.45 10.58 6.98
C ALA A 12 -14.32 9.62 7.37
N VAL A 13 -13.36 9.43 6.47
CA VAL A 13 -12.19 8.57 6.68
C VAL A 13 -10.96 9.44 6.88
N ASP A 14 -10.22 9.20 7.95
CA ASP A 14 -8.92 9.82 8.17
C ASP A 14 -7.85 8.97 7.48
N ALA A 15 -7.12 9.59 6.55
CA ALA A 15 -6.05 8.96 5.80
C ALA A 15 -4.72 9.64 6.13
N ALA A 16 -3.69 8.84 6.42
CA ALA A 16 -2.35 9.34 6.59
C ALA A 16 -1.82 9.98 5.30
N LEU A 17 -1.25 11.18 5.42
CA LEU A 17 -0.48 11.82 4.36
C LEU A 17 0.95 11.31 4.39
N TYR A 18 1.40 10.87 3.22
CA TYR A 18 2.78 10.49 2.98
C TYR A 18 3.42 11.55 2.08
N THR A 19 4.66 11.94 2.38
CA THR A 19 5.44 12.79 1.49
C THR A 19 5.99 11.95 0.34
N THR A 20 6.30 12.57 -0.80
CA THR A 20 6.93 11.86 -1.94
C THR A 20 8.20 11.12 -1.49
N ALA A 21 9.04 11.77 -0.68
CA ALA A 21 10.25 11.14 -0.13
C ALA A 21 9.95 9.91 0.74
N SER A 22 8.85 9.93 1.50
CA SER A 22 8.42 8.77 2.29
C SER A 22 7.99 7.60 1.40
N VAL A 23 7.36 7.87 0.26
CA VAL A 23 6.96 6.85 -0.72
C VAL A 23 8.17 6.32 -1.47
N ASP A 24 9.09 7.18 -1.89
CA ASP A 24 10.31 6.80 -2.61
C ASP A 24 11.20 5.89 -1.76
N ALA A 25 11.23 6.10 -0.44
CA ALA A 25 11.98 5.26 0.50
C ALA A 25 11.45 3.82 0.63
N VAL A 26 10.20 3.56 0.25
CA VAL A 26 9.60 2.21 0.35
C VAL A 26 10.28 1.23 -0.62
N VAL A 27 10.60 1.68 -1.83
CA VAL A 27 11.19 0.82 -2.87
C VAL A 27 12.52 0.19 -2.45
N PRO A 28 13.54 0.97 -2.00
CA PRO A 28 14.80 0.39 -1.54
C PRO A 28 14.70 -0.32 -0.19
N ALA A 29 13.70 0.01 0.65
CA ALA A 29 13.52 -0.64 1.95
C ALA A 29 12.96 -2.07 1.86
N HIS A 30 12.32 -2.42 0.74
CA HIS A 30 11.72 -3.73 0.50
C HIS A 30 12.27 -4.36 -0.79
N PRO A 31 13.54 -4.81 -0.77
CA PRO A 31 14.15 -5.51 -1.91
C PRO A 31 13.48 -6.86 -2.22
N GLU A 32 12.75 -7.44 -1.27
CA GLU A 32 11.97 -8.66 -1.46
C GLU A 32 10.73 -8.49 -2.36
N VAL A 33 10.35 -7.24 -2.68
CA VAL A 33 9.21 -6.91 -3.53
C VAL A 33 9.67 -6.65 -4.96
N ASP A 34 9.14 -7.40 -5.91
CA ASP A 34 9.22 -7.04 -7.34
C ASP A 34 8.22 -5.91 -7.64
N TRP A 35 8.74 -4.69 -7.61
CA TRP A 35 7.96 -3.46 -7.82
C TRP A 35 7.47 -3.29 -9.26
N GLU A 36 8.19 -3.83 -10.25
CA GLU A 36 7.76 -3.78 -11.65
C GLU A 36 6.59 -4.72 -11.88
N GLN A 37 6.69 -5.95 -11.38
CA GLN A 37 5.59 -6.91 -11.41
C GLN A 37 4.36 -6.35 -10.70
N LEU A 38 4.54 -5.73 -9.52
CA LEU A 38 3.43 -5.16 -8.76
C LEU A 38 2.69 -4.05 -9.53
N ARG A 39 3.42 -3.18 -10.24
CA ARG A 39 2.83 -2.12 -11.07
C ARG A 39 2.06 -2.66 -12.29
N ALA A 40 2.41 -3.86 -12.75
CA ALA A 40 1.73 -4.51 -13.88
C ALA A 40 0.49 -5.31 -13.46
N VAL A 41 0.17 -5.41 -12.16
CA VAL A 41 -0.99 -6.18 -11.70
C VAL A 41 -2.29 -5.53 -12.14
N GLU A 42 -3.04 -6.26 -12.96
CA GLU A 42 -4.36 -5.82 -13.42
C GLU A 42 -5.41 -5.87 -12.30
N LYS A 43 -6.41 -5.00 -12.42
CA LYS A 43 -7.57 -4.97 -11.52
C LYS A 43 -8.28 -6.34 -11.53
N GLY A 44 -8.61 -6.84 -10.35
CA GLY A 44 -9.28 -8.13 -10.17
C GLY A 44 -8.32 -9.33 -10.10
N ARG A 45 -7.03 -9.14 -10.35
CA ARG A 45 -6.00 -10.15 -10.10
C ARG A 45 -5.50 -10.06 -8.66
N ARG A 46 -5.11 -11.21 -8.10
CA ARG A 46 -4.55 -11.27 -6.76
C ARG A 46 -3.13 -10.70 -6.75
N SER A 47 -2.87 -9.74 -5.86
CA SER A 47 -1.55 -9.11 -5.73
C SER A 47 -0.48 -10.10 -5.24
N PRO A 48 0.75 -10.07 -5.79
CA PRO A 48 1.87 -10.88 -5.33
C PRO A 48 2.26 -10.57 -3.88
N LEU A 49 1.96 -9.35 -3.38
CA LEU A 49 2.16 -9.00 -1.97
C LEU A 49 1.36 -9.88 -1.00
N ALA A 50 0.25 -10.47 -1.46
CA ALA A 50 -0.55 -11.36 -0.63
C ALA A 50 0.18 -12.67 -0.27
N ALA A 51 1.19 -13.06 -1.05
CA ALA A 51 2.06 -14.20 -0.71
C ALA A 51 3.10 -13.79 0.34
N LEU A 52 3.72 -12.62 0.17
CA LEU A 52 4.68 -12.06 1.15
C LEU A 52 4.03 -11.83 2.52
N ALA A 53 2.80 -11.31 2.55
CA ALA A 53 2.06 -11.10 3.80
C ALA A 53 1.83 -12.40 4.60
N LYS A 54 1.67 -13.54 3.92
CA LYS A 54 1.55 -14.84 4.59
C LYS A 54 2.86 -15.35 5.17
N GLN A 55 3.99 -14.93 4.60
CA GLN A 55 5.33 -15.30 5.08
C GLN A 55 5.75 -14.44 6.27
N ALA A 56 5.26 -13.20 6.36
CA ALA A 56 5.56 -12.26 7.43
C ALA A 56 4.67 -12.41 8.67
N ALA A 57 3.52 -13.08 8.56
CA ALA A 57 2.62 -13.31 9.69
C ALA A 57 3.23 -14.37 10.63
N PRO A 58 3.32 -14.11 11.95
CA PRO A 58 3.70 -15.15 12.91
C PRO A 58 2.67 -16.29 12.90
N ALA A 59 3.17 -17.52 13.07
CA ALA A 59 2.38 -18.76 13.05
C ALA A 59 1.39 -18.87 14.21
#